data_AF-A0A679K2X1-F1
#
_entry.id   AF-A0A679K2X1-F1
#
_cell.length_a   1.000
_cell.length_b   1.000
_cell.length_c   1.000
_cell.angle_alpha   90.00
_cell.angle_beta   90.00
_cell.angle_gamma   90.00
#
_symmetry.space_group_name_H-M   'P 1'
#
loop_
_entity.id
_entity.type
_entity.pdbx_description
1 polymer ?
#
loop_
_entity_poly.entity_id
_entity_poly.type
_entity_poly.pdbx_seq_one_letter_code
_entity_poly.pdbx_strand_id
1 'polypeptide(L)' 'MMSHRCLDPHDSYAQAEVLVTFEGVFPDVHLLSAIDGEGDDILPDLIDEQRRDLIQEIAEFHYGARSAA' A
#
# COMPACT_ATOMS: atom_id res chain seq x y z
N MET A 1 -12.79 -1.97 5.93
CA MET A 1 -11.43 -2.49 5.71
C MET A 1 -11.34 -3.04 4.30
N MET A 2 -10.30 -2.62 3.57
CA MET A 2 -9.98 -3.09 2.21
C MET A 2 -8.55 -3.59 2.21
N SER A 3 -8.20 -4.40 1.20
CA SER A 3 -6.84 -4.90 1.03
C SER A 3 -6.39 -4.73 -0.42
N HIS A 4 -5.14 -4.31 -0.61
CA HIS A 4 -4.51 -4.18 -1.92
C HIS A 4 -3.11 -4.80 -1.88
N ARG A 5 -2.67 -5.36 -3.01
CA ARG A 5 -1.28 -5.81 -3.15
C ARG A 5 -0.49 -4.64 -3.70
N CYS A 6 0.49 -4.20 -2.93
CA CYS A 6 1.40 -3.13 -3.34
C CYS A 6 2.78 -3.70 -3.60
N LEU A 7 3.60 -2.99 -4.36
CA LEU A 7 5.02 -3.32 -4.45
C LEU A 7 5.67 -3.20 -3.07
N ASP A 8 6.56 -4.15 -2.75
CA ASP A 8 7.29 -4.12 -1.49
C ASP A 8 8.21 -2.89 -1.45
N PRO A 9 8.04 -1.95 -0.50
CA PRO A 9 8.86 -0.74 -0.40
C PRO A 9 10.32 -1.02 -0.05
N HIS A 10 10.67 -2.21 0.43
CA HIS A 10 12.04 -2.65 0.67
C HIS A 10 12.68 -3.24 -0.59
N ASP A 11 11.88 -3.69 -1.55
CA ASP A 11 12.37 -4.28 -2.78
C ASP A 11 12.63 -3.22 -3.86
N SER A 12 13.89 -2.79 -3.95
CA SER A 12 14.34 -1.84 -4.97
C SER A 12 14.20 -2.36 -6.42
N TYR A 13 13.97 -3.66 -6.61
CA TYR A 13 13.80 -4.28 -7.92
C TYR A 13 12.33 -4.51 -8.30
N ALA A 14 11.37 -4.18 -7.43
CA ALA A 14 9.93 -4.33 -7.66
C ALA A 14 9.52 -5.76 -8.12
N GLN A 15 10.13 -6.78 -7.51
CA GLN A 15 9.87 -8.19 -7.74
C GLN A 15 8.98 -8.81 -6.64
N ALA A 16 8.93 -8.18 -5.47
CA ALA A 16 8.09 -8.57 -4.34
C ALA A 16 6.87 -7.66 -4.18
N GLU A 17 5.81 -8.23 -3.62
CA GLU A 17 4.57 -7.54 -3.27
C GLU A 17 4.29 -7.74 -1.78
N VAL A 18 3.68 -6.73 -1.16
CA VAL A 18 3.15 -6.75 0.20
C VAL A 18 1.63 -6.64 0.17
N LEU A 19 0.95 -7.39 1.03
CA LEU A 19 -0.50 -7.28 1.21
C LEU A 19 -0.79 -6.16 2.22
N VAL A 20 -1.26 -5.03 1.71
CA VAL A 20 -1.60 -3.86 2.52
C VAL A 20 -3.07 -3.90 2.89
N THR A 21 -3.37 -3.85 4.18
CA THR A 21 -4.74 -3.65 4.70
C THR A 21 -4.91 -2.20 5.12
N PHE A 22 -6.00 -1.57 4.69
CA PHE A 22 -6.24 -0.16 4.94
C PHE A 22 -7.72 0.16 5.17
N GLU A 23 -7.97 1.37 5.66
CA GLU A 23 -9.29 1.97 5.77
C GLU A 23 -9.31 3.42 5.26
N GLY A 24 -10.51 3.96 5.12
CA GLY A 24 -10.72 5.29 4.58
C GLY A 24 -10.75 5.34 3.05
N VAL A 25 -10.72 6.56 2.53
CA VAL A 25 -10.76 6.87 1.10
C VAL A 25 -9.75 7.97 0.83
N PHE A 26 -9.09 7.94 -0.33
CA PHE A 26 -8.10 8.96 -0.67
C PHE A 26 -8.72 10.38 -0.62
N PRO A 27 -8.05 11.37 -0.02
CA PRO A 27 -6.68 11.34 0.53
C PRO A 27 -6.53 10.80 1.96
N ASP A 28 -7.62 10.58 2.68
CA ASP A 28 -7.66 10.11 4.06
C ASP A 28 -7.58 8.57 4.16
N VAL A 29 -6.54 7.97 3.57
CA VAL A 29 -6.26 6.54 3.69
C VAL A 29 -5.39 6.29 4.91
N HIS A 30 -5.82 5.36 5.76
CA HIS A 30 -5.06 4.89 6.91
C HIS A 30 -4.60 3.45 6.70
N LEU A 31 -3.28 3.26 6.71
CA LEU A 31 -2.66 1.93 6.65
C LEU A 31 -2.81 1.24 8.01
N LEU A 32 -3.29 -0.01 7.99
CA LEU A 32 -3.51 -0.81 9.18
C LEU A 32 -2.46 -1.92 9.33
N SER A 33 -2.02 -2.51 8.21
CA SER A 33 -0.92 -3.48 8.16
C SER A 33 -0.32 -3.54 6.76
N ALA A 34 0.94 -3.98 6.66
CA ALA A 34 1.60 -4.31 5.39
C ALA A 34 2.33 -5.64 5.56
N ILE A 35 1.73 -6.73 5.06
CA ILE A 35 2.24 -8.08 5.27
C ILE A 35 3.11 -8.49 4.08
N ASP A 36 4.37 -8.82 4.33
CA ASP A 36 5.30 -9.26 3.28
C ASP A 36 5.10 -10.73 2.85
N GLY A 37 6.00 -11.22 1.98
CA GLY A 37 5.98 -12.60 1.51
C GLY A 37 6.33 -13.64 2.58
N GLU A 38 6.95 -13.23 3.69
CA GLU A 38 7.30 -14.09 4.83
C GLU A 38 6.17 -14.12 5.87
N GLY A 39 5.23 -13.18 5.80
CA GLY A 39 4.09 -13.05 6.69
C GLY A 39 4.30 -12.04 7.81
N ASP A 40 5.37 -11.26 7.74
CA ASP A 40 5.72 -10.24 8.73
C ASP A 40 5.05 -8.90 8.42
N ASP A 41 4.59 -8.19 9.45
CA ASP A 41 4.03 -6.84 9.31
C ASP A 41 5.16 -5.82 9.29
N ILE A 42 5.51 -5.34 8.10
CA ILE A 42 6.60 -4.39 7.88
C ILE A 42 6.16 -2.93 8.08
N LEU A 43 4.86 -2.66 8.24
CA LEU A 43 4.32 -1.29 8.36
C LEU A 43 4.98 -0.45 9.48
N PRO A 44 5.29 -1.01 10.68
CA PRO A 44 5.99 -0.27 11.73
C PRO A 44 7.38 0.20 11.32
N ASP A 45 8.06 -0.56 10.45
CA ASP A 45 9.43 -0.32 10.01
C ASP A 45 9.51 0.63 8.80
N LEU A 46 8.39 0.84 8.10
CA LEU A 46 8.33 1.75 6.96
C LEU A 46 8.53 3.21 7.38
N ILE A 47 9.37 3.92 6.63
CA ILE A 47 9.51 5.38 6.73
C ILE A 47 8.32 6.10 6.07
N ASP A 48 8.17 7.39 6.34
CA ASP A 48 7.04 8.19 5.84
C ASP A 48 6.96 8.22 4.31
N GLU A 49 8.09 8.23 3.61
CA GLU A 49 8.14 8.14 2.15
C GLU A 49 7.56 6.81 1.64
N GLN A 50 7.99 5.68 2.20
CA GLN A 50 7.50 4.36 1.81
C GLN A 50 6.00 4.20 2.10
N ARG A 51 5.52 4.72 3.23
CA ARG A 51 4.08 4.72 3.56
C ARG A 51 3.28 5.55 2.56
N ARG A 52 3.84 6.69 2.11
CA ARG A 52 3.20 7.55 1.10
C ARG A 52 3.14 6.84 -0.25
N ASP A 53 4.18 6.12 -0.64
CA ASP A 53 4.22 5.37 -1.88
C ASP A 53 3.11 4.29 -1.92
N LEU A 54 2.94 3.55 -0.81
CA LEU A 54 1.83 2.59 -0.67
C LEU A 54 0.45 3.25 -0.81
N ILE A 55 0.24 4.37 -0.12
CA ILE A 55 -1.03 5.12 -0.20
C ILE A 55 -1.29 5.61 -1.62
N GLN A 56 -0.25 6.08 -2.32
CA GLN A 56 -0.37 6.55 -3.69
C GLN A 56 -0.73 5.41 -4.64
N GLU A 57 -0.08 4.26 -4.54
CA GLU A 57 -0.39 3.07 -5.35
C GLU A 57 -1.85 2.62 -5.14
N ILE A 58 -2.28 2.52 -3.88
CA ILE A 58 -3.68 2.21 -3.53
C ILE A 58 -4.63 3.23 -4.17
N ALA A 59 -4.27 4.51 -4.13
CA ALA A 59 -5.12 5.57 -4.65
C ALA A 59 -5.22 5.53 -6.18
N GLU A 60 -4.10 5.31 -6.88
CA GLU A 60 -4.06 5.17 -8.32
C GLU A 60 -4.93 4.00 -8.80
N PHE A 61 -4.89 2.87 -8.10
CA PHE A 61 -5.70 1.70 -8.44
C PHE A 61 -7.19 1.88 -8.10
N HIS A 62 -7.52 2.29 -6.88
CA HIS A 62 -8.91 2.32 -6.40
C HIS A 62 -9.67 3.59 -6.82
N TYR A 63 -8.98 4.72 -7.00
CA TYR A 63 -9.59 6.02 -7.24
C TYR A 63 -9.14 6.67 -8.55
N GLY A 64 -7.99 6.31 -9.11
CA GLY A 64 -7.57 6.71 -10.46
C GLY A 64 -8.49 6.16 -11.55
N ALA A 65 -8.96 4.91 -11.40
CA ALA A 65 -9.92 4.29 -12.33
C ALA A 65 -11.31 4.97 -12.33
N ARG A 66 -11.68 5.70 -11.27
CA ARG A 66 -12.97 6.42 -11.17
C ARG A 66 -13.03 7.71 -11.98
N SER A 67 -11.90 8.20 -12.49
CA SER A 67 -11.85 9.41 -13.33
C SER A 67 -11.81 9.11 -14.84
N ALA A 68 -11.81 7.83 -15.23
CA ALA A 68 -11.78 7.37 -16.63
C ALA A 68 -13.11 6.74 -17.10
N ALA A 69 -14.18 6.83 -16.30
CA ALA A 69 -15.52 6.29 -16.58
C ALA A 69 -16.57 7.39 -16.74
#